data_AF-A0A0C3K144-F1
#
_entry.id   AF-A0A0C3K144-F1
#
_cell.length_a   1.000
_cell.length_b   1.000
_cell.length_c   1.000
_cell.angle_alpha   90.00
_cell.angle_beta   90.00
_cell.angle_gamma   90.00
#
_symmetry.space_group_name_H-M   'P 1'
#
loop_
_entity.id
_entity.type
_entity.pdbx_description
1 polymer ?
#
loop_
_entity_poly.entity_id
_entity_poly.type
_entity_poly.pdbx_seq_one_letter_code
_entity_poly.pdbx_strand_id
1 'polypeptide(L)'
;LVIMPHNLLMVDYGLGHPGSIHDTWVFQGTHITSRPGDLIPEDHWTWADSAYPTEEWCAVHFKKPKGRQLSHNQNLYNKYLSKVILTSYWYAC
;
A
#
# COMPACT_ATOMS: atom_id res chain seq x y z
N LEU A 1 -1.36 -8.51 1.14
CA LEU A 1 -0.13 -9.18 1.64
C LEU A 1 0.80 -8.10 2.16
N VAL A 2 1.29 -8.23 3.39
CA VAL A 2 2.26 -7.32 4.00
C VAL A 2 3.55 -8.10 4.25
N ILE A 3 4.66 -7.57 3.73
CA ILE A 3 5.99 -8.18 3.84
C ILE A 3 6.94 -7.16 4.45
N MET A 4 7.78 -7.62 5.38
CA MET A 4 8.89 -6.82 5.88
C MET A 4 10.10 -6.92 4.93
N PRO A 5 10.61 -5.80 4.39
CA PRO A 5 11.64 -5.84 3.35
C PRO A 5 12.99 -6.37 3.84
N HIS A 6 13.29 -6.25 5.13
CA HIS A 6 14.60 -6.61 5.69
C HIS A 6 14.80 -8.12 5.88
N ASN A 7 13.73 -8.89 6.08
CA ASN A 7 13.79 -10.33 6.32
C ASN A 7 12.79 -11.14 5.46
N LEU A 8 12.04 -10.47 4.58
CA LEU A 8 11.03 -11.05 3.69
C LEU A 8 9.91 -11.80 4.44
N LEU A 9 9.71 -11.51 5.72
CA LEU A 9 8.67 -12.14 6.51
C LEU A 9 7.30 -11.58 6.12
N MET A 10 6.38 -12.48 5.80
CA MET A 10 4.96 -12.20 5.65
C MET A 10 4.35 -12.04 7.04
N VAL A 11 3.96 -10.81 7.38
CA VAL A 11 3.42 -10.48 8.72
C VAL A 11 1.90 -10.39 8.74
N ASP A 12 1.28 -10.18 7.58
CA ASP A 12 -0.18 -10.07 7.47
C ASP A 12 -0.66 -10.34 6.04
N TYR A 13 -1.89 -10.82 5.90
CA TYR A 13 -2.56 -10.99 4.62
C TYR A 13 -4.07 -11.01 4.78
N GLY A 14 -4.76 -10.48 3.77
CA GLY A 14 -6.20 -10.65 3.60
C GLY A 14 -6.47 -11.64 2.49
N LEU A 15 -7.53 -12.43 2.65
CA LEU A 15 -8.08 -13.30 1.61
C LEU A 15 -9.40 -12.73 1.13
N GLY A 16 -9.56 -12.59 -0.18
CA GLY A 16 -10.87 -12.31 -0.76
C GLY A 16 -10.91 -12.50 -2.26
N HIS A 17 -12.05 -12.13 -2.84
CA HIS A 17 -12.34 -12.37 -4.25
C HIS A 17 -11.56 -11.38 -5.14
N PRO A 18 -11.13 -11.80 -6.34
CA PRO A 18 -10.33 -10.95 -7.23
C PRO A 18 -11.06 -9.65 -7.61
N GLY A 19 -10.42 -8.50 -7.42
CA GLY A 19 -10.84 -7.21 -7.96
C GLY A 19 -10.51 -6.02 -7.05
N SER A 20 -10.09 -4.89 -7.62
CA SER A 20 -9.57 -3.73 -6.87
C SER A 20 -10.51 -3.15 -5.79
N ILE A 21 -11.83 -3.18 -6.01
CA ILE A 21 -12.81 -2.76 -5.00
C ILE A 21 -12.81 -3.77 -3.84
N HIS A 22 -12.74 -5.05 -4.15
CA HIS A 22 -12.65 -6.13 -3.16
C HIS A 22 -11.30 -6.10 -2.43
N ASP A 23 -10.20 -5.77 -3.10
CA ASP A 23 -8.87 -5.66 -2.50
C ASP A 23 -8.85 -4.64 -1.34
N THR A 24 -9.58 -3.52 -1.49
CA THR A 24 -9.68 -2.50 -0.43
C THR A 24 -10.45 -3.03 0.78
N TRP A 25 -11.57 -3.74 0.57
CA TRP A 25 -12.34 -4.36 1.65
C TRP A 25 -11.57 -5.48 2.35
N VAL A 26 -10.86 -6.30 1.58
CA VAL A 26 -10.01 -7.36 2.09
C VAL A 26 -8.87 -6.78 2.92
N PHE A 27 -8.26 -5.68 2.46
CA PHE A 27 -7.24 -4.96 3.22
C PHE A 27 -7.80 -4.34 4.50
N GLN A 28 -9.02 -3.79 4.49
CA GLN A 28 -9.66 -3.31 5.72
C GLN A 28 -9.89 -4.41 6.75
N GLY A 29 -10.06 -5.66 6.30
CA GLY A 29 -10.23 -6.83 7.16
C GLY A 29 -8.93 -7.40 7.73
N THR A 30 -7.75 -6.86 7.38
CA THR A 30 -6.47 -7.40 7.86
C THR A 30 -6.10 -6.93 9.26
N HIS A 31 -5.14 -7.60 9.90
CA HIS A 31 -4.70 -7.27 11.25
C HIS A 31 -4.05 -5.88 11.29
N ILE A 32 -3.26 -5.54 10.27
CA ILE A 32 -2.58 -4.25 10.17
C ILE A 32 -3.55 -3.08 10.09
N THR A 33 -4.72 -3.26 9.47
CA THR A 33 -5.71 -2.18 9.35
C THR A 33 -6.56 -2.04 10.61
N SER A 34 -6.86 -3.15 11.28
CA SER A 34 -7.63 -3.13 12.54
C SER A 34 -6.80 -2.74 13.76
N ARG A 35 -5.51 -3.11 13.78
CA ARG A 35 -4.59 -2.92 14.91
C ARG A 35 -3.17 -2.59 14.42
N PRO A 36 -2.96 -1.44 13.75
CA PRO A 36 -1.67 -1.09 13.14
C PRO A 36 -0.51 -1.08 14.14
N GLY A 37 -0.72 -0.60 15.37
CA GLY A 37 0.32 -0.51 16.40
C GLY A 37 0.87 -1.86 16.90
N ASP A 38 0.18 -2.97 16.63
CA ASP A 38 0.68 -4.30 17.00
C ASP A 38 1.74 -4.81 15.99
N LEU A 39 1.76 -4.27 14.77
CA LEU A 39 2.64 -4.70 13.68
C LEU A 39 3.61 -3.61 13.20
N ILE A 40 3.22 -2.34 13.34
CA ILE A 40 3.98 -1.18 12.92
C ILE A 40 4.38 -0.42 14.20
N PRO A 41 5.68 -0.40 14.54
CA PRO A 41 6.16 0.40 15.66
C PRO A 41 5.84 1.89 15.49
N GLU A 42 5.89 2.64 16.59
CA GLU A 42 5.84 4.10 16.55
C GLU A 42 6.90 4.67 15.60
N ASP A 43 6.57 5.77 14.93
CA ASP A 43 7.39 6.44 13.91
C ASP A 43 7.73 5.60 12.66
N HIS A 44 7.09 4.45 12.47
CA HIS A 44 7.21 3.63 11.26
C HIS A 44 5.93 3.65 10.44
N TRP A 45 6.04 3.38 9.14
CA TRP A 45 4.91 3.25 8.25
C TRP A 45 5.16 2.18 7.19
N THR A 46 4.08 1.73 6.58
CA THR A 46 4.08 0.84 5.43
C THR A 46 3.91 1.61 4.13
N TRP A 47 4.36 1.00 3.06
CA TRP A 47 4.13 1.48 1.71
C TRP A 47 3.09 0.63 1.01
N ALA A 48 2.04 1.26 0.50
CA ALA A 48 0.93 0.57 -0.14
C ALA A 48 0.54 1.18 -1.49
N ASP A 49 -0.22 0.42 -2.28
CA ASP A 49 -0.72 0.90 -3.56
C ASP A 49 -1.66 2.11 -3.37
N SER A 50 -1.74 2.96 -4.39
CA SER A 50 -2.65 4.11 -4.45
C SER A 50 -4.13 3.75 -4.27
N ALA A 51 -4.54 2.50 -4.47
CA ALA A 51 -5.91 2.04 -4.23
C ALA A 51 -6.32 2.13 -2.75
N TYR A 52 -5.35 2.04 -1.84
CA TYR A 52 -5.58 2.05 -0.39
C TYR A 52 -5.67 3.48 0.17
N PRO A 53 -6.37 3.67 1.31
CA PRO A 53 -6.39 4.97 1.99
C PRO A 53 -5.00 5.37 2.49
N THR A 54 -4.74 6.67 2.48
CA THR A 54 -3.55 7.24 3.14
C THR A 54 -3.84 7.37 4.63
N GLU A 55 -3.00 6.76 5.45
CA GLU A 55 -3.09 6.79 6.92
C GLU A 55 -1.71 7.14 7.49
N GLU A 56 -1.62 7.48 8.78
CA GLU A 56 -0.34 7.78 9.45
C GLU A 56 0.66 6.61 9.34
N TRP A 57 0.14 5.39 9.35
CA TRP A 57 0.91 4.14 9.26
C TRP A 57 0.97 3.57 7.83
N CYS A 58 0.34 4.22 6.83
CA CYS A 58 0.20 3.75 5.45
C CYS A 58 0.43 4.87 4.42
N ALA A 59 1.63 4.90 3.87
CA ALA A 59 2.02 5.84 2.81
C ALA A 59 1.79 5.24 1.43
N VAL A 60 1.06 5.97 0.56
CA VAL A 60 0.70 5.51 -0.79
C VAL A 60 1.27 6.41 -1.88
N HIS A 61 1.20 5.97 -3.14
CA HIS A 61 1.54 6.82 -4.29
C HIS A 61 0.66 8.08 -4.34
N PHE A 62 1.26 9.22 -4.74
CA PHE A 62 0.50 10.43 -5.04
C PHE A 62 -0.34 10.23 -6.31
N LYS A 63 -1.65 10.49 -6.20
CA LYS A 63 -2.56 10.55 -7.34
C LYS A 63 -2.47 11.91 -8.03
N LYS A 64 -2.48 11.91 -9.36
CA LYS A 64 -2.50 13.14 -10.15
C LYS A 64 -3.84 13.88 -9.95
N PRO A 65 -3.84 15.15 -9.52
CA PRO A 65 -5.07 15.91 -9.38
C PRO A 65 -5.66 16.27 -10.76
N LYS A 66 -6.99 16.43 -10.85
CA LYS A 66 -7.63 16.89 -12.09
C LYS A 66 -7.09 18.26 -12.51
N GLY A 67 -6.62 18.37 -13.75
CA GLY A 67 -6.10 19.63 -14.30
C GLY A 67 -4.75 20.10 -13.74
N ARG A 68 -4.05 19.29 -12.93
CA ARG A 68 -2.72 19.61 -12.39
C ARG A 68 -1.74 18.47 -12.64
N GLN A 69 -0.45 18.78 -12.59
CA GLN A 69 0.62 17.78 -12.64
C GLN A 69 1.14 17.51 -11.24
N LEU A 70 1.72 16.33 -11.04
CA LEU A 70 2.52 16.06 -9.85
C LEU A 70 3.79 16.92 -9.91
N SER A 71 4.21 17.41 -8.74
CA SER A 71 5.51 18.08 -8.61
C SER A 71 6.66 17.13 -8.90
N HIS A 72 7.86 17.68 -9.14
CA HIS A 72 9.08 16.87 -9.32
C HIS A 72 9.30 15.90 -8.16
N ASN A 73 9.14 16.37 -6.92
CA ASN A 73 9.34 15.57 -5.72
C ASN A 73 8.31 14.45 -5.58
N GLN A 74 7.03 14.70 -5.93
CA GLN A 74 6.00 13.66 -5.93
C GLN A 74 6.26 12.59 -6.99
N ASN A 75 6.72 12.99 -8.18
CA ASN A 75 7.12 12.03 -9.22
C ASN A 75 8.34 11.21 -8.80
N LEU A 76 9.33 11.85 -8.17
CA LEU A 76 10.52 11.17 -7.66
C LEU A 76 10.15 10.16 -6.57
N TYR A 77 9.29 10.56 -5.63
CA TYR A 77 8.73 9.68 -4.61
C TYR A 77 8.03 8.47 -5.24
N ASN A 78 7.07 8.70 -6.14
CA ASN A 78 6.35 7.61 -6.81
C ASN A 78 7.30 6.67 -7.56
N LYS A 79 8.34 7.20 -8.22
CA LYS A 79 9.34 6.41 -8.94
C LYS A 79 10.12 5.44 -8.03
N TYR A 80 10.51 5.87 -6.84
CA TYR A 80 11.18 4.99 -5.89
C TYR A 80 10.21 4.02 -5.22
N LEU A 81 9.01 4.49 -4.88
CA LEU A 81 7.99 3.67 -4.26
C LEU A 81 7.57 2.50 -5.14
N SER A 82 7.42 2.73 -6.45
CA SER A 82 7.12 1.69 -7.44
C SER A 82 8.19 0.61 -7.58
N LYS A 83 9.38 0.77 -6.98
CA LYS A 83 10.42 -0.26 -6.95
C LYS A 83 10.34 -1.14 -5.69
N VAL A 84 9.70 -0.63 -4.64
CA VAL A 84 9.59 -1.28 -3.34
C VAL A 84 8.28 -2.04 -3.23
N ILE A 85 7.19 -1.43 -3.70
CA ILE A 85 5.91 -2.11 -3.83
C ILE A 85 6.02 -3.10 -4.99
N LEU A 86 5.90 -4.39 -4.69
CA LEU A 86 5.66 -5.40 -5.71
C LEU A 86 4.32 -5.07 -6.36
N THR A 87 4.35 -4.49 -7.56
CA THR A 87 3.16 -4.30 -8.38
C THR A 87 2.51 -5.66 -8.57
N SER A 88 1.41 -5.95 -7.89
CA SER A 88 0.55 -7.08 -8.23
C SER A 88 -0.10 -6.74 -9.57
N TYR A 89 0.58 -7.07 -10.66
CA TYR A 89 -0.05 -7.14 -11.98
C TYR A 89 -1.09 -8.25 -11.90
N TRP A 90 -2.36 -7.89 -11.75
CA TRP A 90 -3.45 -8.81 -12.04
C TRP A 90 -3.55 -8.91 -13.56
N TYR A 91 -3.19 -10.07 -14.11
CA TYR A 91 -3.64 -10.45 -15.45
C TYR A 91 -5.16 -10.52 -15.40
N ALA A 92 -5.84 -9.63 -16.12
CA ALA A 92 -7.25 -9.78 -16.40
C ALA A 92 -7.44 -11.07 -17.21
N CYS A 93 -8.25 -12.00 -16.68
CA CYS A 93 -8.96 -12.96 -17.54
C CYS A 93 -10.23 -12.30 -18.05
#